data_AF-A0A2W4RMG0-F1
#
_entry.id   AF-A0A2W4RMG0-F1
#
_cell.length_a   1.000
_cell.length_b   1.000
_cell.length_c   1.000
_cell.angle_alpha   90.00
_cell.angle_beta   90.00
_cell.angle_gamma   90.00
#
_symmetry.space_group_name_H-M   'P 1'
#
loop_
_entity.id
_entity.type
_entity.pdbx_description
1 polymer ?
#
loop_
_entity_poly.entity_id
_entity_poly.type
_entity_poly.pdbx_seq_one_letter_code
_entity_poly.pdbx_strand_id
1 'polypeptide(L)'
;MATITFDTLKFVEKLRAAGVPEAQAKAEAEALQGVFAETPETQLATKTDIVRLERRLDGFDAKIDRLETKLSGELTLVKWMMGLVLGGVIALIMRAFFPA
;
A
#
# COMPACT_ATOMS: atom_id res chain seq x y z
N MET A 1 15.36 14.27 5.84
CA MET A 1 14.56 14.46 7.07
C MET A 1 14.53 15.94 7.34
N ALA A 2 13.35 16.55 7.32
CA ALA A 2 13.20 17.93 7.77
C ALA A 2 12.82 17.85 9.24
N THR A 3 13.81 18.01 10.12
CA THR A 3 13.57 18.16 11.56
C THR A 3 12.71 19.40 11.74
N ILE A 4 11.51 19.24 12.33
CA ILE A 4 10.68 20.39 12.68
C ILE A 4 11.35 21.04 13.90
N THR A 5 12.15 22.08 13.68
CA THR A 5 12.81 22.81 14.77
C THR A 5 11.84 23.82 15.37
N PHE A 6 11.49 23.64 16.64
CA PHE A 6 10.74 24.63 17.40
C PHE A 6 11.68 25.74 17.88
N ASP A 7 11.47 26.97 17.41
CA ASP A 7 12.25 28.14 17.80
C ASP A 7 11.60 28.80 19.03
N THR A 8 12.04 28.37 20.21
CA THR A 8 11.56 28.85 21.51
C THR A 8 11.68 30.38 21.63
N LEU A 9 12.75 30.99 21.06
CA LEU A 9 12.97 32.44 21.14
C LEU A 9 11.95 33.21 20.32
N LYS A 10 11.76 32.85 19.05
CA LYS A 10 10.73 33.48 18.19
C LYS A 10 9.33 33.31 18.76
N PHE A 11 9.05 32.18 19.40
CA PHE A 11 7.77 31.92 20.05
C PHE A 11 7.52 32.87 21.24
N VAL A 12 8.50 33.00 22.15
CA VAL A 12 8.45 33.94 23.28
C VAL A 12 8.28 35.39 22.80
N GLU A 13 9.03 35.80 21.77
CA GLU A 13 8.93 37.15 21.22
C GLU A 13 7.54 37.45 20.65
N LYS A 14 6.91 36.48 19.97
CA LYS A 14 5.54 36.60 19.47
C LYS A 14 4.52 36.76 20.59
N LEU A 15 4.64 35.96 21.65
CA LEU A 15 3.75 36.05 22.81
C LEU A 15 3.89 37.39 23.53
N ARG A 16 5.13 37.87 23.70
CA ARG A 16 5.41 39.19 24.27
C ARG A 16 4.82 40.31 23.41
N ALA A 17 4.94 40.22 22.08
CA ALA A 17 4.33 41.18 21.16
C ALA A 17 2.80 41.18 21.21
N ALA A 18 2.19 40.06 21.61
CA ALA A 18 0.75 39.92 21.84
C ALA A 18 0.31 40.38 23.25
N GLY A 19 1.23 40.87 24.09
CA GLY A 19 0.94 41.36 25.44
C GLY A 19 1.06 40.31 26.54
N VAL A 20 1.57 39.11 26.25
CA VAL A 20 1.82 38.08 27.27
C VAL A 20 3.04 38.47 28.11
N PRO A 21 2.95 38.45 29.46
CA PRO A 21 4.09 38.68 30.33
C PRO A 21 5.25 37.72 30.07
N GLU A 22 6.48 38.21 30.14
CA GLU A 22 7.68 37.43 29.78
C GLU A 22 7.81 36.09 30.53
N ALA A 23 7.47 36.08 31.82
CA ALA A 23 7.49 34.85 32.63
C ALA A 23 6.49 33.80 32.13
N GLN A 24 5.31 34.22 31.67
CA GLN A 24 4.31 33.32 31.08
C GLN A 24 4.72 32.87 29.69
N ALA A 25 5.20 33.79 28.85
CA ALA A 25 5.68 33.47 27.52
C ALA A 25 6.80 32.42 27.54
N LYS A 26 7.74 32.55 28.49
CA LYS A 26 8.83 31.58 28.69
C LYS A 26 8.31 30.23 29.17
N ALA A 27 7.39 30.21 30.14
CA ALA A 27 6.80 28.97 30.65
C ALA A 27 6.01 28.21 29.57
N GLU A 28 5.24 28.91 28.73
CA GLU A 28 4.52 28.32 27.60
C GLU A 28 5.48 27.74 26.55
N ALA A 29 6.57 28.45 26.27
CA ALA A 29 7.58 28.01 25.32
C ALA A 29 8.31 26.75 25.82
N GLU A 30 8.65 26.68 27.11
CA GLU A 30 9.27 25.52 27.74
C GLU A 30 8.32 24.31 27.75
N ALA A 31 7.03 24.51 28.05
CA ALA A 31 6.04 23.44 28.03
C ALA A 31 5.84 22.86 26.62
N LEU A 32 5.73 23.71 25.59
CA LEU A 32 5.61 23.27 24.20
C LEU A 32 6.87 22.58 23.70
N GLN A 33 8.05 23.08 24.07
CA GLN A 33 9.32 22.44 23.73
C GLN A 33 9.40 21.01 24.32
N GLY A 34 8.90 20.81 25.54
CA GLY A 34 8.76 19.48 26.14
C GLY A 34 7.89 18.54 25.31
N VAL A 35 6.73 19.00 24.84
CA VAL A 35 5.83 18.20 23.98
C VAL A 35 6.49 17.86 22.64
N PHE A 36 7.16 18.80 21.98
CA PHE A 36 7.86 18.52 20.72
C PHE A 36 9.08 17.61 20.89
N ALA A 37 9.73 17.62 22.06
CA ALA A 37 10.84 16.72 22.37
C ALA A 37 10.36 15.31 22.78
N GLU A 38 9.21 15.20 23.45
CA GLU A 38 8.64 13.93 23.90
C GLU A 38 7.74 13.26 22.85
N THR A 39 7.23 13.99 21.85
CA THR A 39 6.47 13.36 20.76
C THR A 39 7.45 12.62 19.86
N PRO A 40 7.52 11.29 19.90
CA PRO A 40 8.39 10.57 19.02
C PRO A 40 7.80 10.75 17.62
N GLU A 41 8.55 11.37 16.71
CA GLU A 41 8.22 11.42 15.26
C GLU A 41 7.88 10.02 14.69
N THR A 42 8.17 8.96 15.45
CA THR A 42 7.91 7.54 15.25
C THR A 42 6.44 7.10 15.18
N GLN A 43 5.44 7.93 15.54
CA GLN A 43 4.01 7.52 15.48
C GLN A 43 3.23 8.04 14.27
N LEU A 44 3.81 8.93 13.45
CA LEU A 44 3.14 9.41 12.24
C LEU A 44 3.64 8.61 11.04
N ALA A 45 2.74 7.89 10.36
CA ALA A 45 3.05 7.27 9.08
C ALA A 45 3.59 8.35 8.13
N THR A 46 4.85 8.22 7.71
CA THR A 46 5.46 9.24 6.87
C THR A 46 4.93 9.11 5.45
N LYS A 47 4.98 10.20 4.67
CA LYS A 47 4.66 10.13 3.23
C LYS A 47 5.46 9.05 2.50
N THR A 48 6.67 8.77 2.97
CA THR A 48 7.54 7.70 2.46
C THR A 48 6.96 6.31 2.68
N ASP A 49 6.29 6.08 3.82
CA ASP A 49 5.66 4.79 4.12
C ASP A 49 4.45 4.53 3.22
N ILE A 50 3.69 5.58 2.91
CA ILE A 50 2.57 5.53 1.96
C ILE A 50 3.08 5.15 0.56
N VAL A 51 4.11 5.83 0.05
CA VAL A 51 4.71 5.50 -1.27
C VAL A 51 5.28 4.08 -1.29
N ARG A 52 5.81 3.60 -0.16
CA ARG A 52 6.27 2.20 -0.04
C ARG A 52 5.10 1.21 -0.11
N LEU A 53 3.97 1.54 0.50
CA LEU A 53 2.74 0.74 0.45
C LEU A 53 2.15 0.71 -0.97
N GLU A 54 2.07 1.86 -1.66
CA GLU A 54 1.61 1.94 -3.05
C GLU A 54 2.43 1.03 -3.95
N ARG A 55 3.77 1.10 -3.89
CA ARG A 55 4.65 0.22 -4.67
C ARG A 55 4.47 -1.26 -4.35
N ARG A 56 4.13 -1.61 -3.10
CA ARG A 56 3.86 -2.99 -2.71
C ARG A 56 2.53 -3.46 -3.30
N LEU A 57 1.51 -2.61 -3.32
CA LEU A 57 0.23 -2.86 -3.97
C LEU A 57 0.40 -3.07 -5.47
N ASP A 58 1.09 -2.17 -6.18
CA ASP A 58 1.38 -2.32 -7.61
C ASP A 58 2.09 -3.66 -7.92
N GLY A 59 3.02 -4.05 -7.03
CA GLY A 59 3.72 -5.32 -7.13
C GLY A 59 2.84 -6.56 -6.88
N PHE A 60 1.77 -6.43 -6.10
CA PHE A 60 0.78 -7.48 -5.92
C PHE A 60 -0.16 -7.59 -7.12
N ASP A 61 -0.65 -6.47 -7.64
CA ASP A 61 -1.51 -6.44 -8.83
C ASP A 61 -0.81 -7.09 -10.02
N ALA A 62 0.45 -6.73 -10.26
CA ALA A 62 1.25 -7.35 -11.33
C ALA A 62 1.47 -8.87 -11.13
N LYS A 63 1.46 -9.37 -9.89
CA LYS A 63 1.54 -10.83 -9.61
C LYS A 63 0.21 -11.51 -9.87
N ILE A 64 -0.90 -10.86 -9.53
CA ILE A 64 -2.25 -11.35 -9.78
C ILE A 64 -2.47 -11.49 -11.29
N ASP A 65 -2.15 -10.45 -12.07
CA ASP A 65 -2.29 -10.46 -13.53
C ASP A 65 -1.50 -11.61 -14.18
N ARG A 66 -0.27 -11.85 -13.71
CA ARG A 66 0.56 -12.98 -14.19
C ARG A 66 -0.06 -14.33 -13.85
N LEU A 67 -0.61 -14.47 -12.65
CA LEU A 67 -1.25 -15.70 -12.21
C LEU A 67 -2.52 -15.98 -13.01
N GLU A 68 -3.34 -14.95 -13.23
CA GLU A 68 -4.56 -15.02 -14.04
C GLU A 68 -4.25 -15.40 -15.49
N THR A 69 -3.22 -14.77 -16.09
CA THR A 69 -2.78 -15.10 -17.45
C THR A 69 -2.33 -16.55 -17.56
N LYS A 70 -1.54 -17.02 -16.59
CA LYS A 70 -1.04 -18.41 -16.56
C LYS A 70 -2.17 -19.41 -16.40
N LEU A 71 -3.07 -19.19 -15.44
CA LEU A 71 -4.25 -20.02 -15.22
C LEU A 71 -5.16 -20.05 -16.46
N SER A 72 -5.40 -18.90 -17.07
CA SER A 72 -6.23 -18.80 -18.29
C SER A 72 -5.63 -19.57 -19.46
N GLY A 73 -4.31 -19.52 -19.63
CA GLY A 73 -3.58 -20.30 -20.64
C GLY A 73 -3.69 -21.80 -20.40
N GLU A 74 -3.42 -22.26 -19.17
CA GLU A 74 -3.54 -23.67 -18.78
C GLU A 74 -4.98 -24.19 -18.93
N LEU A 75 -5.98 -23.42 -18.49
CA LEU A 75 -7.39 -23.78 -18.64
C LEU A 75 -7.82 -23.84 -20.11
N THR A 76 -7.33 -22.94 -20.95
CA THR A 76 -7.61 -22.97 -22.39
C THR A 76 -7.05 -24.25 -23.01
N LEU A 77 -5.82 -24.61 -22.68
CA LEU A 77 -5.20 -25.86 -23.14
C LEU A 77 -6.00 -27.09 -22.66
N VAL A 78 -6.36 -27.13 -21.38
CA VAL A 78 -7.17 -28.23 -20.81
C VAL A 78 -8.52 -28.35 -21.50
N LYS A 79 -9.19 -27.23 -21.80
CA LYS A 79 -10.46 -27.23 -22.57
C LYS A 79 -10.29 -27.87 -23.95
N TRP A 80 -9.20 -27.57 -24.66
CA TRP A 80 -8.91 -28.18 -25.96
C TRP A 80 -8.60 -29.68 -25.86
N MET A 81 -7.80 -30.10 -24.87
CA MET A 81 -7.52 -31.51 -24.62
C MET A 81 -8.79 -32.29 -24.30
N MET A 82 -9.66 -31.74 -23.44
CA MET A 82 -10.97 -32.33 -23.15
C MET A 82 -11.84 -32.45 -24.41
N GLY A 83 -11.86 -31.42 -25.26
CA GLY A 83 -12.57 -31.47 -26.54
C GLY A 83 -12.06 -32.59 -27.46
N LEU A 84 -10.74 -32.77 -27.54
CA LEU A 84 -10.12 -33.84 -28.33
C LEU A 84 -10.44 -35.23 -27.78
N VAL A 85 -10.37 -35.41 -26.45
CA VAL A 85 -10.72 -36.67 -25.79
C VAL A 85 -12.19 -36.99 -26.00
N LEU A 86 -13.10 -36.03 -25.76
CA LEU A 86 -14.53 -36.22 -25.98
C LEU A 86 -14.83 -36.53 -27.45
N GLY A 87 -14.22 -35.82 -28.39
CA GLY A 87 -14.34 -36.10 -29.82
C GLY A 87 -13.88 -37.51 -30.18
N GLY A 88 -12.75 -37.95 -29.64
CA GLY A 88 -12.24 -39.32 -29.81
C GLY A 88 -13.20 -40.38 -29.26
N VAL A 89 -13.73 -40.17 -28.06
CA VAL A 89 -14.74 -41.07 -27.46
C VAL A 89 -16.00 -41.13 -28.33
N ILE A 90 -16.51 -39.99 -28.79
CA ILE A 90 -17.68 -39.92 -29.68
C ILE A 90 -17.41 -40.67 -31.00
N ALA A 91 -16.22 -40.52 -31.59
CA ALA A 91 -15.85 -41.22 -32.82
C ALA A 91 -15.81 -42.75 -32.63
N LEU A 92 -15.30 -43.23 -31.49
CA LEU A 92 -15.30 -44.66 -31.16
C LEU A 92 -16.73 -45.19 -30.97
N ILE A 93 -17.60 -44.44 -30.29
CA ILE A 93 -19.01 -44.79 -30.12
C ILE A 93 -19.69 -44.88 -31.49
N MET A 94 -19.50 -43.89 -32.37
CA MET A 94 -20.08 -43.93 -33.72
C MET A 94 -19.62 -45.18 -34.50
N ARG A 95 -18.32 -45.49 -34.46
CA ARG A 95 -17.78 -46.67 -35.14
C ARG A 95 -18.28 -48.00 -34.56
N ALA A 96 -18.52 -48.06 -33.25
CA ALA A 96 -18.97 -49.28 -32.58
C ALA A 96 -20.47 -49.57 -32.81
N PHE A 97 -21.31 -48.54 -32.82
CA PHE A 97 -22.77 -48.68 -32.91
C PHE A 97 -23.34 -48.47 -34.32
N PHE A 98 -22.61 -47.81 -35.22
CA PHE A 98 -22.98 -47.61 -36.62
C PHE A 98 -21.87 -48.08 -37.57
N PRO A 99 -21.53 -49.38 -37.57
CA PRO A 99 -20.62 -49.94 -38.56
C PRO A 99 -21.34 -49.98 -39.91
N ALA A 100 -21.11 -48.97 -40.74
CA ALA A 100 -21.41 -49.03 -42.17
C ALA A 100 -20.35 -49.88 -42.88
#